data_AF-X0RN47-F1
#
_entry.id   AF-X0RN47-F1
#
_cell.length_a   1.000
_cell.length_b   1.000
_cell.length_c   1.000
_cell.angle_alpha   90.00
_cell.angle_beta   90.00
_cell.angle_gamma   90.00
#
_symmetry.space_group_name_H-M   'P 1'
#
loop_
_entity.id
_entity.type
_entity.pdbx_description
1 polymer ?
#
loop_
_entity_poly.entity_id
_entity_poly.type
_entity_poly.pdbx_seq_one_letter_code
_entity_poly.pdbx_strand_id
1 'polypeptide(L)' 'GLEVSDRIELGIRGSEEIESAANEHRDYIAGETLAVDVQIGGEGDGGSGEWRDSELDGHPVRIGLSRAR' A
#
# COMPACT_ATOMS: atom_id res chain seq x y z
N GLY A 1 -3.55 14.62 8.93
CA GLY A 1 -3.17 14.53 7.52
C GLY A 1 -1.72 14.12 7.42
N LEU A 2 -1.31 13.52 6.30
CA LEU A 2 0.07 13.13 6.02
C LEU A 2 0.81 14.25 5.27
N GLU A 3 2.10 14.36 5.53
CA GLU A 3 3.04 15.24 4.86
C GLU A 3 4.00 14.42 3.99
N VAL A 4 4.58 15.00 2.93
CA VAL A 4 5.48 14.26 2.01
C VAL A 4 6.70 13.67 2.71
N SER A 5 7.14 14.30 3.81
CA SER A 5 8.26 13.82 4.62
C SER A 5 7.89 12.79 5.69
N ASP A 6 6.60 12.49 5.87
CA ASP A 6 6.17 11.46 6.81
C ASP A 6 6.61 10.09 6.33
N ARG A 7 7.07 9.27 7.27
CA ARG A 7 7.20 7.83 7.06
C ARG A 7 5.86 7.16 7.29
N ILE A 8 5.52 6.19 6.46
CA ILE A 8 4.19 5.58 6.46
C ILE A 8 4.26 4.06 6.55
N GLU A 9 3.13 3.47 6.93
CA GLU A 9 2.82 2.06 6.66
C GLU A 9 1.86 2.04 5.47
N LEU A 10 2.13 1.18 4.50
CA LEU A 10 1.39 1.08 3.24
C LEU A 10 0.68 -0.27 3.13
N GLY A 11 -0.63 -0.25 2.91
CA GLY A 11 -1.43 -1.42 2.57
C GLY A 11 -1.80 -1.43 1.09
N ILE A 12 -1.66 -2.57 0.42
CA ILE A 12 -2.09 -2.76 -0.97
C ILE A 12 -2.98 -4.02 -1.03
N ARG A 13 -4.19 -3.90 -1.58
CA ARG A 13 -5.10 -5.04 -1.80
C ARG A 13 -5.70 -4.96 -3.20
N GLY A 14 -5.82 -6.10 -3.87
CA GLY A 14 -6.37 -6.16 -5.22
C GLY A 14 -6.59 -7.59 -5.68
N SER A 15 -6.65 -7.79 -6.99
CA SER A 15 -6.58 -9.13 -7.58
C SER A 15 -5.21 -9.79 -7.34
N GLU A 16 -5.13 -11.09 -7.56
CA GLU A 16 -3.85 -11.83 -7.49
C GLU A 16 -2.76 -11.22 -8.38
N GLU A 17 -3.13 -10.68 -9.56
CA GLU A 17 -2.19 -10.00 -10.45
C GLU A 17 -1.60 -8.73 -9.80
N ILE A 18 -2.45 -7.91 -9.17
CA ILE A 18 -2.02 -6.71 -8.46
C ILE A 18 -1.15 -7.06 -7.25
N GLU A 19 -1.55 -8.06 -6.46
CA GLU A 19 -0.80 -8.50 -5.30
C GLU A 19 0.55 -9.11 -5.69
N SER A 20 0.60 -9.87 -6.78
CA SER A 20 1.84 -10.43 -7.32
C SER A 20 2.79 -9.32 -7.79
N ALA A 21 2.30 -8.36 -8.57
CA ALA A 21 3.08 -7.22 -9.04
C ALA A 21 3.58 -6.35 -7.87
N ALA A 22 2.72 -6.10 -6.87
CA ALA A 22 3.11 -5.35 -5.68
C ALA A 22 4.18 -6.08 -4.86
N ASN A 23 4.15 -7.42 -4.82
CA ASN A 23 5.19 -8.22 -4.16
C ASN A 23 6.51 -8.16 -4.93
N GLU A 24 6.47 -8.29 -6.26
CA GLU A 24 7.68 -8.17 -7.11
C GLU A 24 8.34 -6.80 -6.99
N HIS A 25 7.54 -5.73 -6.83
CA HIS A 25 8.03 -4.36 -6.74
C HIS A 25 8.05 -3.78 -5.32
N ARG A 26 7.94 -4.60 -4.28
CA ARG A 26 7.75 -4.15 -2.89
C ARG A 26 8.79 -3.13 -2.43
N ASP A 27 10.07 -3.40 -2.64
CA ASP A 27 11.17 -2.51 -2.23
C ASP A 27 11.19 -1.19 -3.01
N TYR A 28 10.83 -1.24 -4.30
CA TYR A 28 10.71 -0.04 -5.12
C TYR A 28 9.57 0.85 -4.62
N ILE A 29 8.40 0.27 -4.38
CA ILE A 29 7.23 0.99 -3.85
C ILE A 29 7.56 1.60 -2.48
N ALA A 30 8.22 0.85 -1.60
CA ALA A 30 8.63 1.35 -0.28
C ALA A 30 9.57 2.56 -0.37
N GLY A 31 10.56 2.51 -1.27
CA GLY A 31 11.51 3.59 -1.50
C GLY A 31 10.87 4.87 -2.03
N GLU A 32 9.96 4.76 -3.00
CA GLU A 32 9.28 5.91 -3.62
C GLU A 32 8.28 6.59 -2.67
N THR A 33 7.77 5.85 -1.68
CA THR A 33 6.69 6.33 -0.78
C THR A 33 7.13 6.59 0.66
N LEU A 34 8.43 6.43 0.98
CA LEU A 34 8.95 6.47 2.35
C LEU A 34 8.24 5.48 3.30
N ALA A 35 7.73 4.36 2.78
CA ALA A 35 7.08 3.36 3.59
C ALA A 35 8.11 2.55 4.39
N VAL A 36 7.87 2.40 5.68
CA VAL A 36 8.70 1.54 6.56
C VAL A 36 8.18 0.11 6.60
N ASP A 37 6.92 -0.08 6.24
CA ASP A 37 6.29 -1.38 6.08
C ASP A 37 5.30 -1.34 4.90
N VAL A 38 5.30 -2.42 4.10
CA VAL A 38 4.37 -2.62 2.98
C VAL A 38 3.70 -3.96 3.15
N GLN A 39 2.39 -3.94 3.35
CA GLN A 39 1.54 -5.11 3.51
C GLN A 39 0.71 -5.31 2.26
N ILE A 40 0.82 -6.51 1.67
CA ILE A 40 0.16 -6.85 0.42
C ILE A 40 -0.79 -8.00 0.68
N GLY A 41 -2.05 -7.79 0.33
CA GLY A 41 -3.13 -8.73 0.53
C GLY A 41 -3.49 -8.99 1.98
N GLY A 42 -4.27 -10.05 2.18
CA GLY A 42 -4.82 -10.45 3.49
C GLY A 42 -6.07 -9.68 3.91
N GLU A 43 -6.87 -10.33 4.77
CA GLU A 43 -8.09 -9.74 5.37
C GLU A 43 -7.77 -8.85 6.59
N GLY A 44 -6.54 -8.88 7.10
CA GLY A 44 -6.10 -8.08 8.25
C GLY A 44 -5.81 -6.63 7.86
N ASP A 45 -6.17 -5.68 8.73
CA ASP A 45 -6.01 -4.22 8.63
C ASP A 45 -4.55 -3.82 8.31
N GLY A 46 -4.16 -3.98 7.05
CA GLY A 46 -2.81 -3.67 6.55
C GLY A 46 -2.61 -2.17 6.56
N GLY A 47 -2.14 -1.67 7.70
CA GLY A 47 -2.23 -0.27 8.08
C GLY A 47 -3.57 0.03 8.72
N SER A 48 -3.54 0.40 10.02
CA SER A 48 -4.68 0.93 10.80
C SER A 48 -5.18 2.31 10.33
N GLY A 49 -4.97 2.59 9.05
CA GLY A 49 -5.05 3.90 8.42
C GLY A 49 -6.25 4.08 7.50
N GLU A 50 -6.22 5.17 6.75
CA GLU A 50 -7.29 5.51 5.82
C GLU A 50 -7.12 4.72 4.52
N TRP A 51 -8.17 3.98 4.13
CA TRP A 51 -8.19 3.20 2.87
C TRP A 51 -8.91 3.96 1.76
N ARG A 52 -8.37 3.86 0.54
CA ARG A 52 -8.96 4.43 -0.67
C ARG A 52 -8.96 3.44 -1.82
N ASP A 53 -10.06 3.44 -2.56
CA ASP A 53 -10.24 2.66 -3.78
C ASP A 53 -9.65 3.43 -4.99
N SER A 54 -9.02 2.68 -5.91
CA SER A 54 -8.43 3.18 -7.15
C SER A 54 -8.42 2.06 -8.21
N GLU A 55 -7.86 2.34 -9.39
CA GLU A 55 -7.70 1.41 -10.50
C GLU A 55 -6.25 1.42 -11.02
N LEU A 56 -5.73 0.25 -11.40
CA LEU A 56 -4.46 0.07 -12.10
C LEU A 56 -4.68 -0.88 -13.29
N ASP A 57 -4.49 -0.39 -14.52
CA ASP A 57 -4.68 -1.16 -15.75
C ASP A 57 -6.06 -1.87 -15.84
N GLY A 58 -7.11 -1.23 -15.33
CA GLY A 58 -8.46 -1.80 -15.27
C GLY A 58 -8.71 -2.76 -14.10
N HIS A 59 -7.70 -3.00 -13.25
CA HIS A 59 -7.84 -3.79 -12.04
C HIS A 59 -8.17 -2.89 -10.85
N PRO A 60 -9.25 -3.18 -10.11
CA PRO A 60 -9.55 -2.45 -8.87
C PRO A 60 -8.48 -2.74 -7.83
N VAL A 61 -8.00 -1.67 -7.18
CA VAL A 61 -7.02 -1.74 -6.09
C VAL A 61 -7.49 -0.89 -4.92
N ARG A 62 -7.18 -1.32 -3.70
CA ARG A 62 -7.35 -0.52 -2.49
C ARG A 62 -5.99 -0.23 -1.88
N ILE A 63 -5.77 1.02 -1.54
CA ILE A 63 -4.53 1.52 -0.94
C ILE A 63 -4.82 2.06 0.45
N GLY A 64 -4.11 1.56 1.46
CA GLY A 64 -4.21 1.97 2.86
C GLY A 64 -2.96 2.73 3.30
N LEU A 65 -3.14 3.84 4.03
CA LEU A 65 -2.02 4.65 4.50
C LEU A 65 -2.20 5.00 5.98
N SER A 66 -1.18 4.73 6.81
CA SER A 66 -1.05 5.27 8.17
C SER A 66 0.33 5.89 8.38
N ARG A 67 0.42 6.87 9.28
CA ARG A 67 1.73 7.37 9.73
C ARG A 67 2.42 6.27 10.54
N ALA A 68 3.68 6.00 10.23
CA ALA A 68 4.50 5.07 11.00
C ALA A 68 4.62 5.55 12.46
N ARG A 69 4.52 4.62 13.42
CA ARG A 69 4.66 4.92 14.85
C ARG A 69 6.10 5.03 15.31
#